data_AF-U6DEK9-F1
#
_entry.id   AF-U6DEK9-F1
#
_cell.length_a   1.000
_cell.length_b   1.000
_cell.length_c   1.000
_cell.angle_alpha   90.00
_cell.angle_beta   90.00
_cell.angle_gamma   90.00
#
_symmetry.space_group_name_H-M   'P 1'
#
loop_
_entity.id
_entity.type
_entity.pdbx_description
1 polymer ?
#
loop_
_entity_poly.entity_id
_entity_poly.type
_entity_poly.pdbx_seq_one_letter_code
_entity_poly.pdbx_strand_id
1 'polypeptide(L)'
;GGKAWSDDTSQLGPDKHARDVPSLDKYAEERWEVVLHFMVGSPSAAVSQDLAQLLSQAGLMKSTEPGEPPCITSAGFQFLLLDTPAQLWYFMLQYLQTAQVRRLFADMLCSDLLRTH
;
A
#
# COMPACT_ATOMS: atom_id res chain seq x y z
N GLY A 1 -31.29 1.45 -14.33
CA GLY A 1 -29.89 1.67 -14.71
C GLY A 1 -29.48 3.06 -14.28
N GLY A 2 -28.48 3.17 -13.41
CA GLY A 2 -27.97 4.46 -12.93
C GLY A 2 -27.17 5.19 -14.03
N LYS A 3 -27.25 6.52 -14.06
CA LYS A 3 -26.50 7.35 -15.00
C LYS A 3 -24.99 7.21 -14.75
N ALA A 4 -24.21 7.03 -15.81
CA ALA A 4 -22.76 7.03 -15.76
C ALA A 4 -22.26 8.42 -15.34
N TRP A 5 -21.45 8.50 -14.29
CA TRP A 5 -20.84 9.74 -13.79
C TRP A 5 -19.72 10.29 -14.68
N SER A 6 -19.44 9.68 -15.83
CA SER A 6 -18.17 9.82 -16.54
C SER A 6 -18.23 10.46 -17.92
N ASP A 7 -19.34 11.10 -18.32
CA ASP A 7 -19.53 11.51 -19.72
C ASP A 7 -19.51 13.03 -19.99
N ASP A 8 -18.86 13.84 -19.13
CA ASP A 8 -18.61 15.25 -19.46
C ASP A 8 -17.13 15.64 -19.29
N THR A 9 -16.27 14.90 -19.97
CA THR A 9 -14.86 15.27 -20.17
C THR A 9 -14.67 16.23 -21.35
N SER A 10 -15.73 16.58 -22.07
CA SER A 10 -15.74 17.47 -23.24
C SER A 10 -15.23 18.89 -22.97
N GLN A 11 -15.26 19.34 -21.71
CA GLN A 11 -14.83 20.69 -21.33
C GLN A 11 -13.39 20.78 -20.78
N LEU A 12 -12.71 19.65 -20.58
CA LEU A 12 -11.33 19.64 -20.12
C LEU A 12 -10.42 19.70 -21.35
N GLY A 13 -9.74 20.83 -21.55
CA GLY A 13 -8.69 20.95 -22.57
C GLY A 13 -7.63 19.85 -22.44
N PRO A 14 -6.79 19.63 -23.48
CA PRO A 14 -5.83 18.53 -23.48
C PRO A 14 -5.01 18.53 -22.19
N ASP A 15 -5.08 17.42 -21.46
CA ASP A 15 -4.41 17.29 -20.18
C ASP A 15 -2.90 17.36 -20.41
N LYS A 16 -2.30 18.47 -19.96
CA LYS A 16 -0.85 18.73 -20.00
C LYS A 16 -0.02 17.68 -19.25
N HIS A 17 -0.67 16.84 -18.44
CA HIS A 17 -0.08 15.73 -17.71
C HIS A 17 -0.61 14.37 -18.17
N ALA A 18 -1.33 14.30 -19.31
CA ALA A 18 -1.79 13.05 -19.88
C ALA A 18 -0.60 12.13 -20.13
N ARG A 19 -0.45 11.14 -19.27
CA ARG A 19 0.54 10.07 -19.43
C ARG A 19 -0.07 8.99 -20.30
N ASP A 20 0.68 8.53 -21.29
CA ASP A 20 0.27 7.41 -22.12
C ASP A 20 0.20 6.12 -21.28
N VAL A 21 -0.71 5.21 -21.64
CA VAL A 21 -0.92 3.94 -20.92
C VAL A 21 0.38 3.16 -20.72
N PRO A 22 1.25 2.98 -21.74
CA PRO A 22 2.53 2.31 -21.57
C PRO A 22 3.44 2.94 -20.51
N SER A 23 3.48 4.28 -20.41
CA SER A 23 4.25 4.98 -19.39
C SER A 23 3.73 4.75 -17.97
N LEU A 24 2.40 4.64 -17.80
CA LEU A 24 1.77 4.37 -16.52
C LEU A 24 1.99 2.92 -16.07
N ASP A 25 1.89 1.97 -17.00
CA ASP A 25 2.15 0.55 -16.73
C ASP A 25 3.60 0.36 -16.27
N LYS A 26 4.55 0.93 -17.02
CA LYS A 26 5.97 0.89 -16.66
C LYS A 26 6.23 1.53 -15.29
N TYR A 27 5.63 2.69 -15.03
CA TYR A 27 5.78 3.35 -13.73
C TYR A 27 5.22 2.48 -12.59
N ALA A 28 4.04 1.89 -12.77
CA ALA A 28 3.43 1.03 -11.76
C ALA A 28 4.28 -0.21 -11.47
N GLU A 29 4.82 -0.84 -12.52
CA GLU A 29 5.75 -1.97 -12.41
C GLU A 29 7.02 -1.59 -11.64
N GLU A 30 7.71 -0.52 -12.04
CA GLU A 30 8.91 -0.03 -11.34
C GLU A 30 8.63 0.29 -9.87
N ARG A 31 7.48 0.90 -9.56
CA ARG A 31 7.09 1.19 -8.19
C ARG A 31 6.85 -0.07 -7.38
N TRP A 32 6.27 -1.09 -7.98
CA TRP A 32 6.03 -2.36 -7.33
C TRP A 32 7.32 -3.16 -7.10
N GLU A 33 8.21 -3.20 -8.09
CA GLU A 33 9.52 -3.84 -7.96
C GLU A 33 10.34 -3.28 -6.80
N VAL A 34 10.30 -1.96 -6.56
CA VAL A 34 10.95 -1.35 -5.40
C VAL A 34 10.45 -1.94 -4.08
N VAL A 35 9.15 -2.24 -3.98
CA VAL A 35 8.57 -2.87 -2.78
C VAL A 35 9.09 -4.29 -2.60
N LEU A 36 9.12 -5.09 -3.67
CA LEU A 36 9.61 -6.46 -3.65
C LEU A 36 11.12 -6.52 -3.33
N HIS A 37 11.90 -5.62 -3.93
CA HIS A 37 13.33 -5.48 -3.65
C HIS A 37 13.61 -5.07 -2.20
N PHE A 38 12.76 -4.23 -1.62
CA PHE A 38 12.85 -3.88 -0.20
C PHE A 38 12.61 -5.12 0.68
N MET A 39 11.63 -5.97 0.34
CA MET A 39 11.34 -7.19 1.10
C MET A 39 12.53 -8.15 1.15
N VAL A 40 13.29 -8.29 0.06
CA VAL A 40 14.48 -9.16 0.02
C VAL A 40 15.76 -8.50 0.52
N GLY A 41 15.69 -7.27 1.04
CA GLY A 41 16.83 -6.58 1.66
C GLY A 41 17.80 -5.93 0.67
N SER A 42 17.33 -5.55 -0.52
CA SER A 42 18.17 -4.84 -1.49
C SER A 42 18.60 -3.46 -0.96
N PRO A 43 19.91 -3.13 -0.93
CA PRO A 43 20.42 -1.91 -0.28
C PRO A 43 20.01 -0.61 -0.97
N SER A 44 19.55 -0.66 -2.22
CA SER A 44 19.08 0.50 -2.97
C SER A 44 17.56 0.69 -2.92
N ALA A 45 16.81 -0.29 -2.39
CA ALA A 45 15.36 -0.21 -2.33
C ALA A 45 14.94 0.49 -1.04
N ALA A 46 14.30 1.65 -1.18
CA ALA A 46 13.73 2.39 -0.06
C ALA A 46 12.23 2.53 -0.27
N VAL A 47 11.47 2.26 0.79
CA VAL A 47 10.03 2.48 0.85
C VAL A 47 9.71 3.48 1.96
N SER A 48 8.57 4.15 1.85
CA SER A 48 8.10 5.04 2.92
C SER A 48 7.88 4.27 4.22
N GLN A 49 8.05 4.93 5.37
CA GLN A 49 7.86 4.33 6.69
C GLN A 49 6.49 3.66 6.85
N ASP A 50 5.41 4.28 6.34
CA ASP A 50 4.07 3.72 6.35
C ASP A 50 3.97 2.38 5.61
N LEU A 51 4.71 2.24 4.51
CA LEU A 51 4.71 1.03 3.70
C LEU A 51 5.50 -0.08 4.38
N ALA A 52 6.64 0.25 5.00
CA ALA A 52 7.40 -0.68 5.82
C ALA A 52 6.57 -1.16 7.03
N GLN A 53 5.82 -0.26 7.67
CA GLN A 53 4.89 -0.63 8.75
C GLN A 53 3.77 -1.55 8.25
N LEU A 54 3.19 -1.27 7.08
CA LEU A 54 2.16 -2.11 6.49
C LEU A 54 2.68 -3.51 6.15
N LEU A 55 3.88 -3.62 5.57
CA LEU A 55 4.55 -4.91 5.31
C LEU A 55 4.75 -5.71 6.58
N SER A 56 5.14 -5.06 7.68
CA SER A 56 5.27 -5.69 8.99
C SER A 56 3.92 -6.11 9.59
N GLN A 57 2.90 -5.27 9.49
CA GLN A 57 1.54 -5.57 9.97
C GLN A 57 0.88 -6.71 9.18
N ALA A 58 1.15 -6.77 7.88
CA ALA A 58 0.73 -7.85 6.99
C ALA A 58 1.47 -9.17 7.24
N GLY A 59 2.42 -9.20 8.19
CA GLY A 59 3.24 -10.37 8.53
C GLY A 59 4.22 -10.76 7.43
N LEU A 60 4.45 -9.91 6.42
CA LEU A 60 5.35 -10.19 5.30
C LEU A 60 6.81 -9.91 5.66
N MET A 61 7.04 -8.98 6.59
CA MET A 61 8.34 -8.67 7.15
C MET A 61 8.28 -8.66 8.68
N LYS A 62 9.42 -8.84 9.34
CA LYS A 62 9.55 -8.76 10.80
C LYS A 62 10.82 -8.01 11.18
N SER A 63 10.76 -7.17 12.20
CA SER A 63 11.95 -6.63 12.85
C SER A 63 12.37 -7.61 13.94
N THR A 64 13.58 -8.17 13.81
CA THR A 64 14.12 -9.12 14.81
C THR A 64 14.60 -8.38 16.04
N GLU A 65 15.30 -7.26 15.86
CA GLU A 65 15.82 -6.42 16.93
C GLU A 65 15.50 -4.93 16.74
N PRO A 66 15.40 -4.14 17.83
CA PRO A 66 15.22 -2.70 17.73
C PRO A 66 16.43 -2.05 17.04
N GLY A 67 16.22 -1.49 15.84
CA GLY A 67 17.27 -0.82 15.06
C GLY A 67 17.84 -1.66 13.92
N GLU A 68 17.48 -2.94 13.81
CA GLU A 68 17.81 -3.75 12.65
C GLU A 68 16.82 -3.54 11.49
N PRO A 69 17.29 -3.61 10.24
CA PRO A 69 16.41 -3.60 9.08
C PRO A 69 15.45 -4.82 9.14
N PRO A 70 14.17 -4.64 8.78
CA PRO A 70 13.20 -5.72 8.82
C PRO A 70 13.61 -6.84 7.83
N CYS A 71 13.46 -8.09 8.25
CA CYS A 71 13.73 -9.27 7.43
C CYS A 71 12.42 -9.90 6.95
N ILE A 72 12.46 -10.50 5.76
CA ILE A 72 11.32 -11.20 5.18
C ILE A 72 10.91 -12.43 6.02
N THR A 73 9.61 -12.66 6.14
CA THR A 73 9.07 -13.85 6.83
C THR A 73 8.86 -15.01 5.86
N SER A 74 8.54 -16.20 6.38
CA SER A 74 8.10 -17.32 5.52
C SER A 74 6.87 -16.96 4.67
N ALA A 75 5.92 -16.22 5.25
CA ALA A 75 4.74 -15.74 4.53
C ALA A 75 5.12 -14.68 3.48
N GLY A 76 6.10 -13.82 3.79
CA GLY A 76 6.69 -12.88 2.84
C GLY A 76 7.30 -13.58 1.63
N PHE A 77 8.06 -14.66 1.83
CA PHE A 77 8.60 -15.45 0.73
C PHE A 77 7.50 -16.11 -0.11
N GLN A 78 6.45 -16.65 0.51
CA GLN A 78 5.30 -17.19 -0.22
C GLN A 78 4.58 -16.12 -1.04
N PHE A 79 4.44 -14.91 -0.49
CA PHE A 79 3.86 -13.76 -1.17
C PHE A 79 4.65 -13.39 -2.45
N LEU A 80 5.99 -13.44 -2.41
CA LEU A 80 6.83 -13.17 -3.59
C LEU A 80 6.60 -14.17 -4.75
N LEU A 81 6.06 -15.36 -4.47
CA LEU A 81 5.78 -16.37 -5.49
C LEU A 81 4.43 -16.19 -6.19
N LEU A 82 3.59 -15.28 -5.69
CA LEU A 82 2.30 -14.97 -6.30
C LEU A 82 2.48 -14.13 -7.57
N ASP A 83 1.48 -14.14 -8.44
CA ASP A 83 1.38 -13.21 -9.56
C ASP A 83 1.07 -11.78 -9.09
N THR A 84 1.53 -10.78 -9.84
CA THR A 84 1.41 -9.35 -9.48
C THR A 84 -0.03 -8.93 -9.12
N PRO A 85 -1.09 -9.33 -9.88
CA PRO A 85 -2.46 -9.01 -9.50
C PRO A 85 -2.86 -9.57 -8.12
N ALA A 86 -2.51 -10.82 -7.83
CA ALA A 86 -2.78 -11.43 -6.52
C ALA A 86 -2.01 -10.75 -5.39
N GLN A 87 -0.75 -10.38 -5.64
CA GLN A 87 0.06 -9.61 -4.68
C GLN A 87 -0.59 -8.27 -4.35
N LEU A 88 -1.03 -7.52 -5.36
CA LEU A 88 -1.72 -6.22 -5.19
C LEU A 88 -3.04 -6.37 -4.43
N TRP A 89 -3.83 -7.41 -4.74
CA TRP A 89 -5.08 -7.68 -4.05
C TRP A 89 -4.87 -7.97 -2.56
N TYR A 90 -3.93 -8.86 -2.24
CA TYR A 90 -3.54 -9.14 -0.85
C TYR A 90 -3.12 -7.84 -0.14
N PHE A 91 -2.30 -7.03 -0.80
CA PHE A 91 -1.79 -5.79 -0.22
C PHE A 91 -2.89 -4.75 0.03
N MET A 92 -3.87 -4.63 -0.88
CA MET A 92 -5.03 -3.77 -0.69
C MET A 92 -5.89 -4.21 0.50
N LEU A 93 -6.12 -5.51 0.66
CA LEU A 93 -6.85 -6.05 1.81
C LEU A 93 -6.16 -5.69 3.13
N GLN A 94 -4.85 -5.87 3.21
CA GLN A 94 -4.06 -5.51 4.39
C GLN A 94 -4.12 -4.00 4.67
N TYR A 95 -4.00 -3.16 3.63
CA TYR A 95 -4.12 -1.71 3.76
C TYR A 95 -5.49 -1.30 4.33
N LEU A 96 -6.58 -1.87 3.81
CA LEU A 96 -7.93 -1.56 4.26
C LEU A 96 -8.18 -2.01 5.69
N GLN A 97 -7.68 -3.19 6.07
CA GLN A 97 -7.76 -3.68 7.46
C GLN A 97 -7.01 -2.74 8.41
N THR A 98 -5.78 -2.35 8.07
CA THR A 98 -5.00 -1.37 8.84
C THR A 98 -5.72 -0.03 8.94
N ALA A 99 -6.31 0.47 7.87
CA ALA A 99 -7.06 1.73 7.86
C ALA A 99 -8.32 1.66 8.74
N GLN A 100 -9.04 0.51 8.73
CA GLN A 100 -10.21 0.29 9.57
C GLN A 100 -9.82 0.30 11.05
N VAL A 101 -8.76 -0.41 11.44
CA VAL A 101 -8.27 -0.42 12.83
C VAL A 101 -7.89 0.97 13.30
N ARG A 102 -7.20 1.76 12.46
CA ARG A 102 -6.85 3.16 12.77
C ARG A 102 -8.08 4.05 12.98
N ARG A 103 -9.13 3.88 12.16
CA ARG A 103 -10.39 4.61 12.32
C ARG A 103 -11.11 4.24 13.61
N LEU A 104 -11.28 2.94 13.87
CA LEU A 104 -11.91 2.46 15.10
C LEU A 104 -11.18 2.96 16.35
N PHE A 105 -9.85 3.00 16.30
CA PHE A 105 -9.02 3.52 17.38
C PHE A 105 -9.22 5.03 17.59
N ALA A 106 -9.27 5.81 16.50
CA ALA A 106 -9.54 7.24 16.56
C ALA A 106 -10.93 7.55 17.14
N ASP A 107 -11.95 6.78 16.73
CA ASP A 107 -13.33 6.94 17.21
C ASP A 107 -13.45 6.61 18.71
N MET A 108 -12.78 5.53 19.17
CA MET A 108 -12.74 5.19 20.60
C MET A 108 -12.08 6.30 21.43
N LEU A 109 -10.93 6.82 21.00
CA LEU A 109 -10.24 7.90 21.71
C LEU A 109 -11.10 9.17 21.80
N CYS A 110 -11.78 9.54 20.72
CA CYS A 110 -12.71 10.67 20.74
C CYS A 110 -13.88 10.43 21.70
N SER A 111 -14.44 9.22 21.73
CA SER A 111 -15.51 8.88 22.67
C SER A 111 -15.04 8.92 24.13
N ASP A 112 -13.86 8.40 24.44
CA ASP A 112 -13.32 8.38 25.81
C ASP A 112 -12.97 9.79 26.30
N LEU A 113 -12.44 10.65 25.42
CA LEU A 113 -12.16 12.06 25.72
C LEU A 113 -13.45 12.85 25.96
N LEU A 114 -14.53 12.53 25.23
CA LEU A 114 -15.84 13.16 25.42
C LEU A 114 -16.55 12.69 26.70
N ARG A 115 -16.19 11.52 27.22
CA ARG A 115 -16.81 10.91 28.41
C ARG A 115 -16.12 11.30 29.72
N THR A 116 -14.90 11.83 29.63
CA THR A 116 -14.11 12.33 30.78
C THR A 116 -14.34 13.82 31.07
N HIS A 117 -15.31 14.44 30.40
CA HIS A 117 -15.73 15.83 30.58
C HIS A 117 -17.25 15.93 30.76
#